data_AF-A0AAW1UMP5-F1
#
_entry.id   AF-A0AAW1UMP5-F1
#
_cell.length_a   1.000
_cell.length_b   1.000
_cell.length_c   1.000
_cell.angle_alpha   90.00
_cell.angle_beta   90.00
_cell.angle_gamma   90.00
#
_symmetry.space_group_name_H-M   'P 1'
#
loop_
_entity.id
_entity.type
_entity.pdbx_description
1 polymer ?
#
loop_
_entity_poly.entity_id
_entity_poly.type
_entity_poly.pdbx_seq_one_letter_code
_entity_poly.pdbx_strand_id
1 'polypeptide(L)'
;MSICPCNCKYHRSIDIQTPLMVPLSAFFKSFAFHSVRERFPVVIKRIMEDLMKRRDELATIFGEPVREELKKVVDELAELKYALQSNKEMSPIVSVEQDAEIFNYYLQRRKVEDGRTSPYNTQILFAEAYLYRRLRAIFEKMKILNNYDYFGKIKEDSFEDALPVLRELAIHMEEGCECISDKDAIFDLMKVCSLRIH
;
A
#
# COMPACT_ATOMS: atom_id res chain seq x y z
N MET A 1 16.63 -9.21 -32.36
CA MET A 1 15.76 -9.70 -31.26
C MET A 1 16.31 -11.03 -30.80
N SER A 2 17.09 -11.03 -29.72
CA SER A 2 17.72 -12.25 -29.19
C SER A 2 16.70 -13.00 -28.34
N ILE A 3 16.19 -14.11 -28.85
CA ILE A 3 15.29 -15.01 -28.12
C ILE A 3 16.15 -15.73 -27.07
N CYS A 4 15.76 -15.60 -25.80
CA CYS A 4 16.42 -16.29 -24.70
C CYS A 4 16.32 -17.82 -24.89
N PRO A 5 17.43 -18.58 -24.78
CA PRO A 5 17.49 -20.01 -25.08
C PRO A 5 16.84 -20.90 -23.99
N CYS A 6 16.38 -20.33 -22.88
CA CYS A 6 15.59 -21.09 -21.91
C CYS A 6 14.12 -21.04 -22.31
N ASN A 7 13.50 -22.20 -22.48
CA ASN A 7 12.06 -22.38 -22.72
C ASN A 7 11.23 -22.01 -21.47
N CYS A 8 11.44 -20.79 -20.93
CA CYS A 8 10.83 -20.31 -19.70
C CYS A 8 9.76 -19.29 -20.07
N LYS A 9 8.51 -19.76 -20.17
CA LYS A 9 7.33 -18.91 -20.33
C LYS A 9 7.24 -17.93 -19.13
N TYR A 10 7.70 -16.70 -19.30
CA TYR A 10 7.22 -15.45 -18.68
C TYR A 10 6.87 -15.41 -17.17
N HIS A 11 7.38 -16.32 -16.35
CA HIS A 11 6.93 -16.49 -14.96
C HIS A 11 7.99 -16.27 -13.87
N ARG A 12 9.26 -16.02 -14.22
CA ARG A 12 10.33 -15.90 -13.22
C ARG A 12 10.97 -14.52 -13.26
N SER A 13 10.89 -13.80 -12.14
CA SER A 13 11.69 -12.63 -11.87
C SER A 13 13.18 -12.97 -12.00
N ILE A 14 13.95 -12.07 -12.58
CA ILE A 14 15.36 -12.26 -12.89
C ILE A 14 16.21 -11.75 -11.72
N ASP A 15 17.22 -12.54 -11.37
CA ASP A 15 18.19 -12.21 -10.32
C ASP A 15 19.43 -11.58 -10.95
N ILE A 16 19.32 -10.30 -11.29
CA ILE A 16 20.43 -9.46 -11.77
C ILE A 16 20.38 -8.12 -11.04
N GLN A 17 21.50 -7.39 -11.07
CA GLN A 17 21.51 -6.00 -10.63
C GLN A 17 20.46 -5.21 -11.40
N THR A 18 19.63 -4.45 -10.68
CA THR A 18 18.58 -3.63 -11.28
C THR A 18 19.21 -2.67 -12.30
N PRO A 19 18.82 -2.74 -13.58
CA PRO A 19 19.40 -1.87 -14.60
C PRO A 19 19.12 -0.40 -14.31
N LEU A 20 20.09 0.46 -14.61
CA LEU A 20 19.91 1.91 -14.54
C LEU A 20 18.93 2.37 -15.63
N MET A 21 18.21 3.47 -15.35
CA MET A 21 17.28 4.11 -16.29
C MET A 21 16.10 3.24 -16.74
N VAL A 22 15.86 2.11 -16.08
CA VAL A 22 14.67 1.28 -16.29
C VAL A 22 13.72 1.51 -15.13
N PRO A 23 12.40 1.62 -15.38
CA PRO A 23 11.44 1.74 -14.29
C PRO A 23 11.56 0.59 -13.30
N LEU A 24 11.58 0.93 -12.01
CA LEU A 24 11.65 -0.04 -10.95
C LEU A 24 10.41 -0.94 -10.99
N SER A 25 10.63 -2.25 -11.06
CA SER A 25 9.58 -3.26 -11.13
C SER A 25 10.01 -4.52 -10.36
N ALA A 26 9.04 -5.34 -10.00
CA ALA A 26 9.28 -6.63 -9.37
C ALA A 26 9.77 -7.72 -10.35
N PHE A 27 10.05 -7.33 -11.60
CA PHE A 27 10.63 -8.22 -12.60
C PHE A 27 12.09 -8.54 -12.25
N PHE A 28 12.82 -7.57 -11.70
CA PHE A 28 14.15 -7.78 -11.13
C PHE A 28 14.02 -8.07 -9.64
N LYS A 29 14.85 -8.96 -9.06
CA LYS A 29 14.91 -9.23 -7.61
C LYS A 29 15.49 -8.05 -6.80
N SER A 30 14.85 -6.91 -6.95
CA SER A 30 15.13 -5.64 -6.29
C SER A 30 14.23 -5.47 -5.06
N PHE A 31 14.32 -4.30 -4.42
CA PHE A 31 13.37 -3.89 -3.39
C PHE A 31 11.91 -3.97 -3.88
N ALA A 32 11.65 -3.76 -5.17
CA ALA A 32 10.31 -3.87 -5.70
C ALA A 32 9.78 -5.31 -5.70
N PHE A 33 10.64 -6.28 -6.01
CA PHE A 33 10.28 -7.70 -5.91
C PHE A 33 9.93 -8.08 -4.48
N HIS A 34 10.74 -7.67 -3.51
CA HIS A 34 10.44 -7.87 -2.09
C HIS A 34 9.11 -7.20 -1.69
N SER A 35 8.87 -5.96 -2.16
CA SER A 35 7.64 -5.23 -1.86
C SER A 35 6.39 -5.94 -2.40
N VAL A 36 6.41 -6.37 -3.67
CA VAL A 36 5.27 -7.07 -4.30
C VAL A 36 5.08 -8.46 -3.69
N ARG A 37 6.16 -9.20 -3.45
CA ARG A 37 6.11 -10.59 -2.97
C ARG A 37 5.73 -10.69 -1.49
N GLU A 38 6.21 -9.77 -0.66
CA GLU A 38 6.17 -9.91 0.79
C GLU A 38 5.37 -8.77 1.44
N ARG A 39 5.72 -7.51 1.15
CA ARG A 39 5.09 -6.36 1.82
C ARG A 39 3.62 -6.20 1.45
N PHE A 40 3.26 -6.29 0.17
CA PHE A 40 1.88 -6.12 -0.29
C PHE A 40 0.94 -7.17 0.35
N PRO A 41 1.25 -8.48 0.33
CA PRO A 41 0.44 -9.47 1.04
C PRO A 41 0.36 -9.26 2.55
N VAL A 42 1.43 -8.76 3.18
CA VAL A 42 1.44 -8.46 4.63
C VAL A 42 0.50 -7.31 4.96
N VAL A 43 0.47 -6.24 4.16
CA VAL A 43 -0.47 -5.12 4.33
C VAL A 43 -1.91 -5.62 4.28
N ILE A 44 -2.27 -6.40 3.26
CA ILE A 44 -3.63 -6.94 3.12
C ILE A 44 -3.98 -7.87 4.28
N LYS A 45 -3.04 -8.75 4.66
CA LYS A 45 -3.22 -9.68 5.78
C LYS A 45 -3.50 -8.91 7.08
N ARG A 46 -2.73 -7.87 7.37
CA ARG A 46 -2.89 -7.05 8.58
C ARG A 46 -4.28 -6.40 8.63
N ILE A 47 -4.74 -5.82 7.51
CA ILE A 47 -6.09 -5.27 7.41
C ILE A 47 -7.16 -6.34 7.72
N MET A 48 -7.03 -7.54 7.14
CA MET A 48 -7.97 -8.64 7.41
C MET A 48 -7.97 -9.03 8.89
N GLU A 49 -6.79 -9.18 9.50
CA GLU A 49 -6.64 -9.54 10.90
C GLU A 49 -7.25 -8.46 11.82
N ASP A 50 -7.01 -7.19 11.54
CA ASP A 50 -7.56 -6.06 12.31
C ASP A 50 -9.09 -6.01 12.23
N LEU A 51 -9.67 -6.18 11.03
CA LEU A 51 -11.12 -6.25 10.84
C LEU A 51 -11.74 -7.41 11.62
N MET A 52 -11.10 -8.58 11.59
CA MET A 52 -11.61 -9.77 12.28
C MET A 52 -11.47 -9.65 13.80
N LYS A 53 -10.36 -9.10 14.30
CA LYS A 53 -10.13 -8.85 15.72
C LYS A 53 -11.15 -7.87 16.30
N ARG A 54 -11.54 -6.85 15.51
CA ARG A 54 -12.49 -5.81 15.92
C ARG A 54 -13.94 -6.11 15.54
N ARG A 55 -14.25 -7.33 15.10
CA ARG A 55 -15.60 -7.70 14.61
C ARG A 55 -16.70 -7.35 15.60
N ASP A 56 -16.52 -7.66 16.89
CA ASP A 56 -17.54 -7.41 17.93
C ASP A 56 -17.67 -5.93 18.28
N GLU A 57 -16.55 -5.20 18.31
CA GLU A 57 -16.51 -3.75 18.49
C GLU A 57 -17.26 -3.06 17.34
N LEU A 58 -16.97 -3.43 16.10
CA LEU A 58 -17.61 -2.89 14.91
C LEU A 58 -19.12 -3.21 14.88
N ALA A 59 -19.54 -4.40 15.32
CA ALA A 59 -20.95 -4.75 15.46
C ALA A 59 -21.68 -3.89 16.51
N THR A 60 -20.97 -3.47 17.55
CA THR A 60 -21.51 -2.54 18.56
C THR A 60 -21.66 -1.12 17.99
N ILE A 61 -20.72 -0.66 17.16
CA ILE A 61 -20.71 0.70 16.58
C ILE A 61 -21.70 0.83 15.42
N PHE A 62 -21.72 -0.14 14.51
CA PHE A 62 -22.44 -0.07 13.24
C PHE A 62 -23.69 -0.97 13.19
N GLY A 63 -23.93 -1.75 14.25
CA GLY A 63 -25.02 -2.73 14.33
C GLY A 63 -24.66 -4.09 13.74
N GLU A 64 -25.49 -5.09 14.06
CA GLU A 64 -25.26 -6.50 13.69
C GLU A 64 -25.05 -6.78 12.18
N PRO A 65 -25.72 -6.08 11.24
CA PRO A 65 -25.52 -6.31 9.80
C PRO A 65 -24.07 -6.11 9.32
N VAL A 66 -23.25 -5.33 10.05
CA VAL A 66 -21.83 -5.12 9.70
C VAL A 66 -21.04 -6.43 9.68
N ARG A 67 -21.45 -7.44 10.46
CA ARG A 67 -20.73 -8.72 10.52
C ARG A 67 -20.76 -9.47 9.19
N GLU A 68 -21.88 -9.41 8.48
CA GLU A 68 -22.00 -10.00 7.15
C GLU A 68 -21.17 -9.24 6.13
N GLU A 69 -21.14 -7.91 6.25
CA GLU A 69 -20.35 -7.05 5.37
C GLU A 69 -18.84 -7.22 5.60
N LEU A 70 -18.40 -7.34 6.86
CA LEU A 70 -17.02 -7.69 7.22
C LEU A 70 -16.59 -9.00 6.59
N LYS A 71 -17.44 -10.03 6.61
CA LYS A 71 -17.14 -11.31 5.96
C LYS A 71 -16.90 -11.12 4.46
N LYS A 72 -17.76 -10.38 3.77
CA LYS A 72 -17.60 -10.07 2.33
C LYS A 72 -16.30 -9.31 2.06
N VAL A 73 -16.00 -8.29 2.85
CA VAL A 73 -14.73 -7.54 2.74
C VAL A 73 -13.53 -8.47 2.90
N VAL A 74 -13.52 -9.31 3.94
CA VAL A 74 -12.41 -10.23 4.21
C VAL A 74 -12.23 -11.27 3.10
N ASP A 75 -13.33 -11.80 2.55
CA ASP A 75 -13.29 -12.75 1.43
C ASP A 75 -12.62 -12.10 0.20
N GLU A 76 -12.97 -10.86 -0.12
CA GLU A 76 -12.39 -10.14 -1.25
C GLU A 76 -10.95 -9.70 -1.04
N LEU A 77 -10.58 -9.31 0.18
CA LEU A 77 -9.20 -9.04 0.54
C LEU A 77 -8.35 -10.32 0.40
N ALA A 78 -8.90 -11.48 0.78
CA ALA A 78 -8.23 -12.77 0.58
C ALA A 78 -8.02 -13.08 -0.90
N GLU A 79 -9.03 -12.83 -1.75
CA GLU A 79 -8.91 -12.99 -3.20
C GLU A 79 -7.87 -12.04 -3.81
N LEU A 80 -7.85 -10.77 -3.40
CA LEU A 80 -6.87 -9.79 -3.85
C LEU A 80 -5.45 -10.22 -3.46
N LYS A 81 -5.25 -10.62 -2.20
CA LYS A 81 -3.99 -11.14 -1.70
C LYS A 81 -3.52 -12.35 -2.51
N TYR A 82 -4.40 -13.32 -2.74
CA TYR A 82 -4.09 -14.49 -3.54
C TYR A 82 -3.70 -14.13 -4.97
N ALA A 83 -4.42 -13.20 -5.61
CA ALA A 83 -4.13 -12.73 -6.97
C ALA A 83 -2.73 -12.10 -7.07
N LEU A 84 -2.32 -11.30 -6.08
CA LEU A 84 -0.98 -10.72 -6.02
C LEU A 84 0.10 -11.79 -5.87
N GLN A 85 -0.07 -12.72 -4.92
CA GLN A 85 0.90 -13.78 -4.64
C GLN A 85 1.06 -14.77 -5.80
N SER A 86 -0.03 -15.02 -6.55
CA SER A 86 -0.02 -15.88 -7.74
C SER A 86 0.40 -15.15 -9.02
N ASN A 87 0.81 -13.87 -8.92
CA ASN A 87 1.20 -13.04 -10.06
C ASN A 87 0.12 -13.02 -11.15
N LYS A 88 -1.16 -12.98 -10.77
CA LYS A 88 -2.26 -12.87 -11.73
C LYS A 88 -2.23 -11.53 -12.45
N GLU A 89 -2.90 -11.47 -13.60
CA GLU A 89 -3.16 -10.19 -14.25
C GLU A 89 -3.98 -9.28 -13.34
N MET A 90 -3.62 -8.00 -13.33
CA MET A 90 -4.36 -6.95 -12.66
C MET A 90 -5.67 -6.73 -13.44
N SER A 91 -6.79 -6.73 -12.72
CA SER A 91 -8.12 -6.56 -13.30
C SER A 91 -8.55 -5.10 -13.23
N PRO A 92 -9.46 -4.64 -14.11
CA PRO A 92 -10.03 -3.31 -14.00
C PRO A 92 -10.64 -3.06 -12.62
N ILE A 93 -10.51 -1.82 -12.13
CA ILE A 93 -11.12 -1.33 -10.92
C ILE A 93 -12.55 -0.92 -11.26
N VAL A 94 -13.51 -1.49 -10.53
CA VAL A 94 -14.93 -1.08 -10.61
C VAL A 94 -15.19 -0.13 -9.46
N SER A 95 -15.46 1.13 -9.77
CA SER A 95 -15.79 2.18 -8.80
C SER A 95 -16.72 3.21 -9.43
N VAL A 96 -17.42 3.95 -8.58
CA VAL A 96 -18.22 5.13 -8.96
C VAL A 96 -17.37 6.40 -9.08
N GLU A 97 -16.15 6.39 -8.52
CA GLU A 97 -15.24 7.54 -8.58
C GLU A 97 -14.48 7.55 -9.93
N GLN A 98 -14.34 8.76 -10.51
CA GLN A 98 -13.77 8.94 -11.87
C GLN A 98 -12.29 8.56 -11.97
N ASP A 99 -11.57 8.58 -10.85
CA ASP A 99 -10.13 8.24 -10.82
C ASP A 99 -9.88 6.78 -11.25
N ALA A 100 -10.83 5.87 -11.01
CA ALA A 100 -10.75 4.48 -11.45
C ALA A 100 -10.62 4.34 -12.98
N GLU A 101 -11.23 5.26 -13.75
CA GLU A 101 -11.10 5.27 -15.21
C GLU A 101 -9.65 5.55 -15.64
N ILE A 102 -8.94 6.41 -14.91
CA ILE A 102 -7.53 6.72 -15.17
C ILE A 102 -6.66 5.47 -14.94
N PHE A 103 -6.90 4.74 -13.84
CA PHE A 103 -6.22 3.47 -13.57
C PHE A 103 -6.52 2.43 -14.66
N ASN A 104 -7.78 2.30 -15.05
CA ASN A 104 -8.22 1.34 -16.07
C ASN A 104 -7.64 1.64 -17.44
N TYR A 105 -7.60 2.92 -17.83
CA TYR A 105 -6.97 3.36 -19.07
C TYR A 105 -5.48 3.02 -19.09
N TYR A 106 -4.74 3.34 -18.02
CA TYR A 106 -3.33 3.00 -17.92
C TYR A 106 -3.10 1.48 -17.96
N LEU A 107 -3.93 0.72 -17.24
CA LEU A 107 -3.88 -0.74 -17.20
C LEU A 107 -4.09 -1.33 -18.61
N GLN A 108 -5.09 -0.84 -19.34
CA GLN A 108 -5.37 -1.28 -20.70
C GLN A 108 -4.23 -0.93 -21.66
N ARG A 109 -3.70 0.31 -21.58
CA ARG A 109 -2.58 0.74 -22.41
C ARG A 109 -1.34 -0.15 -22.18
N ARG A 110 -0.99 -0.43 -20.91
CA ARG A 110 0.12 -1.32 -20.57
C ARG A 110 -0.11 -2.75 -21.04
N LYS A 111 -1.35 -3.25 -20.97
CA LYS A 111 -1.67 -4.58 -21.50
C LYS A 111 -1.43 -4.68 -23.01
N VAL A 112 -1.70 -3.61 -23.76
CA VAL A 112 -1.42 -3.54 -25.20
C VAL A 112 0.09 -3.44 -25.48
N GLU A 113 0.81 -2.59 -24.74
CA GLU A 113 2.26 -2.38 -24.90
C GLU A 113 3.09 -3.61 -24.51
N ASP A 114 2.80 -4.20 -23.35
CA ASP A 114 3.61 -5.24 -22.71
C ASP A 114 3.03 -6.65 -22.86
N GLY A 115 1.83 -6.78 -23.46
CA GLY A 115 1.10 -8.04 -23.64
C GLY A 115 0.46 -8.62 -22.37
N ARG A 116 0.89 -8.17 -21.19
CA ARG A 116 0.40 -8.59 -19.86
C ARG A 116 0.57 -7.46 -18.87
N THR A 117 -0.35 -7.34 -17.91
CA THR A 117 -0.16 -6.42 -16.77
C THR A 117 -0.40 -7.15 -15.47
N SER A 118 0.67 -7.35 -14.71
CA SER A 118 0.71 -8.00 -13.42
C SER A 118 1.56 -7.18 -12.45
N PRO A 119 1.43 -7.40 -11.13
CA PRO A 119 2.22 -6.67 -10.14
C PRO A 119 3.73 -6.84 -10.32
N TYR A 120 4.16 -7.93 -10.97
CA TYR A 120 5.57 -8.24 -11.19
C TYR A 120 6.16 -7.58 -12.44
N ASN A 121 5.36 -7.32 -13.47
CA ASN A 121 5.87 -6.81 -14.74
C ASN A 121 5.57 -5.32 -14.98
N THR A 122 4.78 -4.68 -14.12
CA THR A 122 4.52 -3.25 -14.18
C THR A 122 5.46 -2.46 -13.27
N GLN A 123 5.44 -1.13 -13.40
CA GLN A 123 6.19 -0.23 -12.53
C GLN A 123 5.66 -0.33 -11.10
N ILE A 124 6.56 -0.42 -10.10
CA ILE A 124 6.14 -0.60 -8.71
C ILE A 124 5.23 0.52 -8.21
N LEU A 125 5.49 1.76 -8.61
CA LEU A 125 4.66 2.90 -8.21
C LEU A 125 3.21 2.70 -8.65
N PHE A 126 3.00 2.21 -9.88
CA PHE A 126 1.65 1.89 -10.36
C PHE A 126 1.06 0.68 -9.64
N ALA A 127 1.84 -0.39 -9.44
CA ALA A 127 1.38 -1.59 -8.72
C ALA A 127 0.92 -1.26 -7.29
N GLU A 128 1.67 -0.41 -6.59
CA GLU A 128 1.39 0.05 -5.24
C GLU A 128 0.16 0.95 -5.19
N ALA A 129 0.09 1.97 -6.05
CA ALA A 129 -1.07 2.85 -6.14
C ALA A 129 -2.35 2.06 -6.48
N TYR A 130 -2.25 1.12 -7.44
CA TYR A 130 -3.35 0.23 -7.80
C TYR A 130 -3.78 -0.64 -6.62
N LEU A 131 -2.84 -1.18 -5.82
CA LEU A 131 -3.17 -1.96 -4.62
C LEU A 131 -4.05 -1.13 -3.67
N TYR A 132 -3.63 0.06 -3.28
CA TYR A 132 -4.40 0.90 -2.36
C TYR A 132 -5.72 1.35 -2.96
N ARG A 133 -5.78 1.62 -4.26
CA ARG A 133 -7.03 1.95 -4.93
C ARG A 133 -8.00 0.77 -4.98
N ARG A 134 -7.49 -0.45 -5.20
CA ARG A 134 -8.27 -1.70 -5.14
C ARG A 134 -8.79 -1.97 -3.73
N LEU A 135 -7.99 -1.70 -2.70
CA LEU A 135 -8.45 -1.77 -1.31
C LEU A 135 -9.64 -0.81 -1.12
N ARG A 136 -9.48 0.47 -1.47
CA ARG A 136 -10.57 1.45 -1.38
C ARG A 136 -11.83 1.00 -2.15
N ALA A 137 -11.68 0.48 -3.38
CA ALA A 137 -12.80 -0.02 -4.19
C ALA A 137 -13.56 -1.19 -3.54
N ILE A 138 -12.88 -2.06 -2.78
CA ILE A 138 -13.53 -3.13 -2.01
C ILE A 138 -14.47 -2.53 -0.96
N PHE A 139 -14.06 -1.46 -0.28
CA PHE A 139 -14.90 -0.79 0.72
C PHE A 139 -15.99 0.08 0.08
N GLU A 140 -15.73 0.80 -1.01
CA GLU A 140 -16.70 1.67 -1.69
C GLU A 140 -18.02 0.99 -2.08
N LYS A 141 -18.00 -0.31 -2.39
CA LYS A 141 -19.22 -1.05 -2.73
C LYS A 141 -20.02 -1.54 -1.52
N MET A 142 -19.43 -1.44 -0.34
CA MET A 142 -20.04 -1.85 0.91
C MET A 142 -21.04 -0.77 1.36
N LYS A 143 -22.09 -1.15 2.10
CA LYS A 143 -23.14 -0.20 2.49
C LYS A 143 -22.81 0.52 3.78
N ILE A 144 -22.26 -0.20 4.75
CA ILE A 144 -21.97 0.25 6.11
C ILE A 144 -20.51 0.71 6.21
N LEU A 145 -19.59 -0.09 5.68
CA LEU A 145 -18.14 0.10 5.74
C LEU A 145 -17.61 0.96 4.57
N ASN A 146 -18.48 1.61 3.80
CA ASN A 146 -18.10 2.42 2.63
C ASN A 146 -16.95 3.39 2.92
N ASN A 147 -17.09 4.14 4.02
CA ASN A 147 -16.13 5.17 4.43
C ASN A 147 -15.29 4.73 5.63
N TYR A 148 -15.20 3.43 5.88
CA TYR A 148 -14.42 2.91 6.98
C TYR A 148 -12.91 3.05 6.71
N ASP A 149 -12.19 3.69 7.63
CA ASP A 149 -10.74 3.79 7.57
C ASP A 149 -10.09 2.53 8.15
N TYR A 150 -9.75 1.61 7.25
CA TYR A 150 -9.09 0.36 7.58
C TYR A 150 -7.62 0.51 8.02
N PHE A 151 -7.03 1.71 7.93
CA PHE A 151 -5.74 2.04 8.54
C PHE A 151 -5.88 2.87 9.82
N GLY A 152 -7.10 3.25 10.22
CA GLY A 152 -7.37 4.15 11.33
C GLY A 152 -6.69 3.70 12.63
N LYS A 153 -6.91 2.44 13.03
CA LYS A 153 -6.34 1.91 14.28
C LYS A 153 -4.82 1.87 14.26
N ILE A 154 -4.21 1.49 13.14
CA ILE A 154 -2.75 1.47 13.00
C ILE A 154 -2.18 2.88 13.13
N LYS A 155 -2.86 3.90 12.58
CA LYS A 155 -2.45 5.29 12.72
C LYS A 155 -2.59 5.78 14.17
N GLU A 156 -3.67 5.42 14.85
CA GLU A 156 -3.87 5.70 16.28
C GLU A 156 -2.77 5.07 17.13
N ASP A 157 -2.53 3.76 16.97
CA ASP A 157 -1.48 3.05 17.71
C ASP A 157 -0.09 3.65 17.45
N SER A 158 0.21 3.98 16.18
CA SER A 158 1.49 4.63 15.82
C SER A 158 1.63 6.03 16.44
N PHE A 159 0.52 6.75 16.60
CA PHE A 159 0.51 8.04 17.26
C PHE A 159 0.71 7.91 18.77
N GLU A 160 0.04 6.94 19.41
CA GLU A 160 0.21 6.62 20.83
C GLU A 160 1.67 6.24 21.14
N ASP A 161 2.27 5.38 20.31
CA ASP A 161 3.69 5.00 20.44
C ASP A 161 4.64 6.19 20.26
N ALA A 162 4.25 7.20 19.47
CA ALA A 162 5.04 8.40 19.23
C ALA A 162 4.88 9.48 20.32
N LEU A 163 3.88 9.38 21.21
CA LEU A 163 3.59 10.40 22.23
C LEU A 163 4.80 10.80 23.09
N PRO A 164 5.66 9.89 23.57
CA PRO A 164 6.82 10.28 24.37
C PRO A 164 7.78 11.18 23.58
N VAL A 165 8.06 10.84 22.31
CA VAL A 165 8.96 11.61 21.44
C VAL A 165 8.33 12.96 21.08
N LEU A 166 7.04 12.97 20.77
CA LEU A 166 6.30 14.20 20.47
C LEU A 166 6.26 15.15 21.67
N ARG A 167 6.17 14.62 22.90
CA ARG A 167 6.24 15.43 24.11
C ARG A 167 7.60 16.10 24.29
N GLU A 168 8.69 15.34 24.17
CA GLU A 168 10.04 15.92 24.25
C GLU A 168 10.26 16.97 23.16
N LEU A 169 9.78 16.70 21.94
CA LEU A 169 9.83 17.67 20.85
C LEU A 169 9.02 18.95 21.17
N ALA A 170 7.83 18.81 21.77
CA ALA A 170 7.01 19.96 22.14
C ALA A 170 7.68 20.81 23.23
N ILE A 171 8.24 20.19 24.27
CA ILE A 171 9.00 20.87 25.33
C ILE A 171 10.18 21.62 24.72
N HIS A 172 10.95 20.96 23.86
CA HIS A 172 12.09 21.58 23.19
C HIS A 172 11.67 22.76 22.29
N MET A 173 10.53 22.66 21.61
CA MET A 173 9.98 23.78 20.82
C MET A 173 9.53 24.94 21.71
N GLU A 174 8.97 24.68 22.89
CA GLU A 174 8.59 25.73 23.85
C GLU A 174 9.82 26.42 24.45
N GLU A 175 10.82 25.68 24.91
CA GLU A 175 12.10 26.21 25.42
C GLU A 175 12.90 26.93 24.33
N GLY A 176 12.86 26.40 23.11
CA GLY A 176 13.48 26.99 21.94
C GLY A 176 12.83 28.31 21.53
N CYS A 177 11.50 28.45 21.67
CA CYS A 177 10.73 29.65 21.31
C CYS A 177 11.13 30.91 22.09
N GLU A 178 11.65 30.79 23.31
CA GLU A 178 12.21 31.93 24.05
C GLU A 178 13.59 32.37 23.52
N CYS A 179 14.25 31.54 22.71
CA CYS A 179 15.63 31.71 22.27
C CYS A 179 15.80 31.84 20.74
N ILE A 180 14.72 31.94 19.94
CA ILE A 180 14.81 31.92 18.46
C ILE A 180 15.28 33.26 17.90
N SER A 181 16.59 33.53 18.04
CA SER A 181 17.35 34.32 17.08
C SER A 181 18.48 33.54 16.42
N ASP A 182 18.71 32.28 16.82
CA ASP A 182 19.91 31.54 16.41
C ASP A 182 19.64 30.40 15.42
N LYS A 183 20.49 30.32 14.39
CA LYS A 183 20.35 29.41 13.24
C LYS A 183 20.53 27.94 13.61
N ASP A 184 21.12 27.66 14.76
CA ASP A 184 21.44 26.31 15.21
C ASP A 184 20.20 25.52 15.65
N ALA A 185 19.20 26.18 16.23
CA ALA A 185 17.93 25.54 16.59
C ALA A 185 17.13 25.05 15.36
N ILE A 186 17.23 25.77 14.24
CA ILE A 186 16.63 25.36 12.95
C ILE A 186 17.34 24.11 12.40
N PHE A 187 18.67 24.04 12.55
CA PHE A 187 19.45 22.86 12.15
C PHE A 187 19.12 21.64 13.00
N ASP A 188 18.85 21.79 14.28
CA ASP A 188 18.46 20.69 15.17
C ASP A 188 17.04 20.20 14.91
N LEU A 189 16.08 21.10 14.61
CA LEU A 189 14.76 20.74 14.09
C LEU A 189 14.85 19.99 12.75
N MET A 190 15.75 20.40 11.86
CA MET A 190 16.00 19.69 10.60
C MET A 190 16.59 18.30 10.82
N LYS A 191 17.41 18.08 11.86
CA LYS A 191 17.94 16.74 12.19
C LYS A 191 16.85 15.80 12.71
N VAL A 192 15.92 16.31 13.54
CA VAL A 192 14.77 15.52 14.03
C VAL A 192 13.86 15.10 12.87
N CYS A 193 13.60 16.01 11.92
CA CYS A 193 12.82 15.69 10.72
C CYS A 193 13.59 14.83 9.69
N SER A 194 14.93 14.86 9.71
CA SER A 194 15.79 14.13 8.77
C SER A 194 16.19 12.72 9.23
N LEU A 195 15.39 12.06 10.07
CA LEU A 195 15.50 10.61 10.25
C LEU A 195 15.13 9.91 8.93
N ARG A 196 16.16 9.80 8.10
CA ARG A 196 16.27 9.20 6.78
C ARG A 196 15.48 7.91 6.68
N ILE A 197 14.44 7.95 5.86
CA ILE A 197 14.13 6.87 4.94
C ILE A 197 15.19 6.95 3.82
N HIS A 198 16.24 6.14 3.94
CA HIS A 198 17.03 5.65 2.81
C HIS A 198 17.01 4.14 2.86
#